data_AF-A0A7W8WQS3-F1
#
_entry.id   AF-A0A7W8WQS3-F1
#
_cell.length_a   1.000
_cell.length_b   1.000
_cell.length_c   1.000
_cell.angle_alpha   90.00
_cell.angle_beta   90.00
_cell.angle_gamma   90.00
#
_symmetry.space_group_name_H-M   'P 1'
#
loop_
_entity.id
_entity.type
_entity.pdbx_description
1 polymer ?
#
loop_
_entity_poly.entity_id
_entity_poly.type
_entity_poly.pdbx_seq_one_letter_code
_entity_poly.pdbx_strand_id
1 'polypeptide(L)'
;MNRRRPEFQAIDFAAWPTVAYTEFDQEARRTFEARMQALQRYVRGESLKQIEKSTGVDRHQLYRWLERALSPHPDGRPFGFRALVSYIRVAGYARLRVLLQ
;
A
#
# COMPACT_ATOMS: atom_id res chain seq x y z
N MET A 1 16.36 3.31 18.48
CA MET A 1 16.29 1.87 18.11
C MET A 1 15.15 1.67 17.12
N ASN A 2 15.47 1.37 15.86
CA ASN A 2 14.51 1.30 14.77
C ASN A 2 13.94 -0.13 14.64
N ARG A 3 13.14 -0.58 15.62
CA ARG A 3 12.56 -1.94 15.61
C ARG A 3 11.60 -2.07 14.42
N ARG A 4 12.07 -2.68 13.33
CA ARG A 4 11.23 -3.14 12.21
C ARG A 4 10.48 -4.39 12.63
N ARG A 5 9.30 -4.61 12.06
CA ARG A 5 8.49 -5.82 12.29
C ARG A 5 8.82 -6.82 11.17
N PRO A 6 9.45 -7.97 11.47
CA PRO A 6 9.87 -8.94 10.45
C PRO A 6 8.69 -9.54 9.68
N GLU A 7 7.52 -9.64 10.31
CA GLU A 7 6.28 -10.12 9.68
C GLU A 7 5.90 -9.35 8.40
N PHE A 8 6.26 -8.06 8.32
CA PHE A 8 5.96 -7.21 7.17
C PHE A 8 7.08 -7.15 6.14
N GLN A 9 8.25 -7.74 6.41
CA GLN A 9 9.37 -7.78 5.46
C GLN A 9 9.23 -8.95 4.47
N ALA A 10 8.48 -9.98 4.82
CA ALA A 10 8.18 -11.12 3.96
C ALA A 10 6.96 -10.90 3.04
N ILE A 11 6.49 -9.65 2.91
CA ILE A 11 5.33 -9.36 2.06
C ILE A 11 5.76 -9.44 0.60
N ASP A 12 5.14 -10.36 -0.13
CA ASP A 12 5.23 -10.42 -1.56
C ASP A 12 4.24 -9.43 -2.19
N PHE A 13 4.74 -8.28 -2.65
CA PHE A 13 3.92 -7.29 -3.34
C PHE A 13 3.51 -7.74 -4.75
N ALA A 14 4.16 -8.75 -5.35
CA ALA A 14 3.79 -9.26 -6.66
C ALA A 14 2.43 -10.00 -6.61
N ALA A 15 2.09 -10.61 -5.47
CA ALA A 15 0.78 -11.20 -5.21
C ALA A 15 -0.34 -10.16 -4.98
N TRP A 16 -0.01 -8.87 -4.85
CA TRP A 16 -1.01 -7.83 -4.57
C TRP A 16 -1.73 -7.38 -5.84
N PRO A 17 -3.05 -7.14 -5.76
CA PRO A 17 -3.80 -6.65 -6.91
C PRO A 17 -3.31 -5.27 -7.35
N THR A 18 -3.13 -5.09 -8.66
CA THR A 18 -2.83 -3.79 -9.26
C THR A 18 -3.97 -2.81 -9.00
N VAL A 19 -3.63 -1.57 -8.68
CA VAL A 19 -4.57 -0.46 -8.55
C VAL A 19 -4.37 0.45 -9.76
N ALA A 20 -5.43 0.81 -10.48
CA ALA A 20 -5.38 1.73 -11.61
C ALA A 20 -5.28 3.20 -11.15
N TYR A 21 -4.24 3.51 -10.37
CA TYR A 21 -4.04 4.84 -9.79
C TYR A 21 -3.70 5.92 -10.83
N THR A 22 -3.48 5.53 -12.09
CA THR A 22 -3.31 6.44 -13.22
C THR A 22 -4.57 7.21 -13.57
N GLU A 23 -5.74 6.69 -13.16
CA GLU A 23 -7.05 7.34 -13.34
C GLU A 23 -7.37 8.35 -12.22
N PHE A 24 -6.49 8.49 -11.22
CA PHE A 24 -6.68 9.46 -10.14
C PHE A 24 -6.28 10.86 -10.59
N ASP A 25 -6.91 11.88 -10.00
CA ASP A 25 -6.46 13.25 -10.10
C ASP A 25 -4.99 13.39 -9.67
N GLN A 26 -4.31 14.42 -10.19
CA GLN A 26 -2.86 14.57 -10.03
C GLN A 26 -2.40 14.55 -8.55
N GLU A 27 -3.13 15.20 -7.66
CA GLU A 27 -2.81 15.22 -6.22
C GLU A 27 -3.03 13.84 -5.56
N ALA A 28 -4.12 13.18 -5.92
CA ALA A 28 -4.45 11.85 -5.43
C ALA A 28 -3.44 10.80 -5.92
N ARG A 29 -3.02 10.91 -7.18
CA ARG A 29 -1.97 10.09 -7.78
C ARG A 29 -0.63 10.28 -7.07
N ARG A 30 -0.17 11.53 -6.89
CA ARG A 30 1.08 11.85 -6.17
C ARG A 30 1.08 11.28 -4.77
N THR A 31 -0.04 11.42 -4.07
CA THR A 31 -0.23 10.89 -2.72
C THR A 31 -0.15 9.37 -2.71
N PHE A 32 -0.85 8.70 -3.63
CA PHE A 32 -0.80 7.25 -3.75
C PHE A 32 0.59 6.72 -4.08
N GLU A 33 1.30 7.37 -5.00
CA GLU A 33 2.67 7.02 -5.39
C GLU A 33 3.64 7.15 -4.20
N ALA A 34 3.55 8.22 -3.41
CA ALA A 34 4.37 8.38 -2.21
C ALA A 34 4.13 7.25 -1.19
N ARG A 35 2.87 6.86 -1.00
CA ARG A 35 2.49 5.74 -0.11
C ARG A 35 3.04 4.41 -0.62
N MET A 36 2.90 4.14 -1.92
CA MET A 36 3.42 2.92 -2.54
C MET A 36 4.95 2.84 -2.41
N GLN A 37 5.65 3.94 -2.69
CA GLN A 37 7.10 4.00 -2.55
C GLN A 37 7.56 3.75 -1.10
N ALA A 38 6.82 4.27 -0.11
CA ALA A 38 7.15 4.04 1.30
C ALA A 38 7.07 2.55 1.67
N LEU A 39 6.03 1.84 1.23
CA LEU A 39 5.88 0.40 1.44
C LEU A 39 6.99 -0.41 0.74
N GLN A 40 7.28 -0.09 -0.53
CA GLN A 40 8.34 -0.75 -1.30
C GLN A 40 9.71 -0.60 -0.65
N ARG A 41 10.06 0.61 -0.21
CA ARG A 41 11.31 0.90 0.49
C ARG A 41 11.40 0.16 1.83
N TYR A 42 10.29 0.05 2.55
CA TYR A 42 10.25 -0.71 3.81
C TYR A 42 10.59 -2.19 3.61
N VAL A 43 9.96 -2.85 2.62
CA VAL A 43 10.23 -4.27 2.31
C VAL A 43 11.65 -4.48 1.79
N ARG A 44 12.20 -3.51 1.05
CA ARG A 44 13.62 -3.52 0.62
C ARG A 44 14.61 -3.33 1.78
N GLY A 45 14.13 -3.12 3.01
CA GLY A 45 14.97 -2.98 4.18
C GLY A 45 15.53 -1.56 4.35
N GLU A 46 14.87 -0.52 3.84
CA GLU A 46 15.20 0.87 4.14
C GLU A 46 14.71 1.27 5.54
N SER A 47 15.43 2.16 6.23
CA SER A 47 15.07 2.58 7.60
C SER A 47 13.84 3.47 7.59
N LEU A 48 12.93 3.29 8.56
CA LEU A 48 11.75 4.14 8.72
C LEU A 48 12.08 5.64 8.70
N LYS A 49 13.18 6.05 9.34
CA LYS A 49 13.67 7.43 9.32
C LYS A 49 14.03 7.94 7.91
N GLN A 50 14.61 7.09 7.06
CA GLN A 50 14.94 7.44 5.68
C GLN A 50 13.68 7.49 4.82
N ILE A 51 12.78 6.53 5.00
CA ILE A 51 11.48 6.47 4.32
C ILE A 51 10.68 7.74 4.63
N GLU A 52 10.55 8.10 5.90
CA GLU A 52 9.86 9.31 6.34
C GLU A 52 10.49 10.56 5.73
N LYS A 53 11.83 10.67 5.76
CA LYS A 53 12.55 11.80 5.14
C LYS A 53 12.32 11.89 3.63
N SER A 54 12.22 10.77 2.92
CA SER A 54 12.06 10.75 1.45
C SER A 54 10.60 10.83 0.98
N THR A 55 9.65 10.34 1.77
CA THR A 55 8.25 10.18 1.34
C THR A 55 7.26 11.00 2.16
N GLY A 56 7.68 11.58 3.29
CA GLY A 56 6.79 12.24 4.24
C GLY A 56 5.89 11.28 5.03
N VAL A 57 6.04 9.97 4.84
CA VAL A 57 5.23 8.95 5.52
C VAL A 57 5.86 8.60 6.86
N ASP A 58 5.14 8.92 7.93
CA ASP A 58 5.51 8.48 9.29
C ASP A 58 5.29 6.98 9.50
N ARG A 59 6.06 6.43 10.44
CA ARG A 59 6.00 5.05 10.94
C ARG A 59 4.59 4.56 11.24
N HIS A 60 3.76 5.33 11.93
CA HIS A 60 2.41 4.91 12.33
C HIS A 60 1.50 4.71 11.12
N GLN A 61 1.60 5.60 10.13
CA GLN A 61 0.82 5.49 8.88
C GLN A 61 1.25 4.27 8.09
N LEU A 62 2.56 4.05 7.98
CA LEU A 62 3.13 2.90 7.28
C LEU A 62 2.66 1.57 7.89
N TYR A 63 2.74 1.41 9.21
CA TYR A 63 2.26 0.19 9.87
C TYR A 63 0.75 0.00 9.71
N ARG A 64 -0.04 1.06 9.88
CA ARG A 64 -1.49 1.00 9.65
C ARG A 64 -1.83 0.52 8.23
N TRP A 65 -1.08 0.95 7.22
CA TRP A 65 -1.29 0.51 5.85
C TRP A 65 -0.86 -0.93 5.62
N LEU A 66 0.27 -1.38 6.19
CA LEU A 66 0.71 -2.76 6.10
C LEU A 66 -0.30 -3.71 6.75
N GLU A 67 -0.77 -3.39 7.95
CA GLU A 67 -1.79 -4.16 8.67
C GLU A 67 -3.10 -4.24 7.87
N ARG A 68 -3.55 -3.12 7.30
CA ARG A 68 -4.75 -3.11 6.45
C ARG A 68 -4.55 -3.86 5.14
N ALA A 69 -3.38 -3.76 4.52
CA ALA A 69 -3.08 -4.44 3.26
C ALA A 69 -3.06 -5.96 3.43
N LEU A 70 -2.62 -6.46 4.59
CA LEU A 70 -2.63 -7.87 4.95
C LEU A 70 -3.98 -8.38 5.47
N SER A 71 -4.91 -7.46 5.78
CA SER A 71 -6.24 -7.83 6.23
C SER A 71 -6.99 -8.62 5.15
N PRO A 72 -7.73 -9.69 5.51
CA PRO A 72 -8.47 -10.48 4.56
C PRO A 72 -9.58 -9.63 3.91
N HIS A 73 -9.59 -9.56 2.58
CA HIS A 73 -10.73 -9.06 1.84
C HIS A 73 -11.80 -10.16 1.75
N PRO A 74 -13.10 -9.84 1.72
CA PRO A 74 -14.18 -10.82 1.51
C PRO A 74 -14.11 -11.61 0.19
N ASP A 75 -13.16 -11.29 -0.69
CA ASP A 75 -12.88 -11.99 -1.95
C ASP A 75 -11.83 -13.11 -1.78
N GLY A 76 -11.35 -13.33 -0.55
CA GLY A 76 -10.32 -14.34 -0.23
C GLY A 76 -8.88 -13.88 -0.49
N ARG A 77 -8.67 -12.65 -0.99
CA ARG A 77 -7.36 -12.05 -1.26
C ARG A 77 -7.02 -10.96 -0.23
N PRO A 78 -5.74 -10.65 0.03
CA PRO A 78 -5.38 -9.48 0.83
C PRO A 78 -5.82 -8.18 0.11
N PHE A 79 -6.12 -7.12 0.87
CA PHE A 79 -6.38 -5.80 0.28
C PHE A 79 -5.19 -5.30 -0.55
N GLY A 80 -3.95 -5.57 -0.12
CA GLY A 80 -2.74 -5.11 -0.79
C GLY A 80 -2.71 -3.58 -0.96
N PHE A 81 -2.32 -3.09 -2.15
CA PHE A 81 -2.24 -1.65 -2.43
C PHE A 81 -3.58 -0.90 -2.33
N ARG A 82 -4.71 -1.62 -2.35
CA ARG A 82 -6.05 -1.05 -2.17
C ARG A 82 -6.20 -0.43 -0.78
N ALA A 83 -5.46 -0.92 0.21
CA ALA A 83 -5.44 -0.34 1.56
C ALA A 83 -4.92 1.10 1.60
N LEU A 84 -4.11 1.50 0.61
CA LEU A 84 -3.52 2.85 0.51
C LEU A 84 -4.52 3.89 -0.01
N VAL A 85 -5.68 3.48 -0.48
CA VAL A 85 -6.67 4.34 -1.17
C VAL A 85 -7.57 5.11 -0.20
N SER A 86 -7.52 4.81 1.11
CA SER A 86 -8.35 5.54 2.08
C SER A 86 -8.08 7.05 2.04
N TYR A 87 -9.16 7.84 2.04
CA TYR A 87 -9.29 9.28 1.76
C TYR A 87 -9.46 9.71 0.30
N ILE A 88 -9.18 8.87 -0.69
CA ILE A 88 -9.43 9.20 -2.08
C ILE A 88 -10.83 8.70 -2.42
N ARG A 89 -11.77 9.60 -2.76
CA ARG A 89 -13.02 9.22 -3.44
C ARG A 89 -12.61 8.65 -4.80
N VAL A 90 -12.25 7.38 -4.84
CA VAL A 90 -12.07 6.69 -6.12
C VAL A 90 -13.46 6.58 -6.73
N ALA A 91 -13.75 7.48 -7.66
CA ALA A 91 -14.86 7.34 -8.58
C ALA A 91 -14.69 5.99 -9.26
N GLY A 92 -15.47 5.00 -8.82
CA GLY A 92 -15.39 3.64 -9.32
C GLY A 92 -14.16 2.89 -8.82
N TYR A 93 -14.21 2.39 -7.58
CA TYR A 93 -13.50 1.15 -7.28
C TYR A 93 -14.18 0.04 -8.12
N ALA A 94 -13.87 0.00 -9.42
CA ALA A 94 -14.35 -0.98 -10.35
C ALA A 94 -13.79 -2.32 -9.86
N ARG A 95 -14.67 -3.15 -9.31
CA ARG A 95 -14.37 -4.55 -9.04
C ARG A 95 -13.74 -5.12 -10.31
N LEU A 96 -12.42 -5.33 -10.29
CA LEU A 96 -11.78 -6.34 -11.13
C LEU A 96 -12.34 -7.67 -10.63
N ARG A 97 -13.54 -8.00 -11.12
CA ARG A 97 -14.12 -9.33 -11.08
C ARG A 97 -13.11 -10.19 -11.82
N VAL A 98 -12.31 -10.96 -11.09
CA VAL A 98 -11.53 -12.01 -11.70
C VAL A 98 -12.56 -12.98 -12.26
N LEU A 99 -12.76 -12.96 -13.58
CA LEU A 99 -13.36 -14.07 -14.29
C LEU A 99 -12.28 -15.15 -14.31
N LEU A 100 -12.31 -16.03 -13.32
CA LEU A 100 -11.75 -17.36 -13.48
C LEU A 100 -12.87 -18.23 -14.10
N GLN A 101 -12.48 -18.91 -15.18
CA GLN A 101 -13.27 -19.81 -16.02
C GLN A 101 -14.11 -20.82 -15.23
#